data_AF-A0A7W1QZB9-F1
#
_entry.id   AF-A0A7W1QZB9-F1
#
_cell.length_a   1.000
_cell.length_b   1.000
_cell.length_c   1.000
_cell.angle_alpha   90.00
_cell.angle_beta   90.00
_cell.angle_gamma   90.00
#
_symmetry.space_group_name_H-M   'P 1'
#
loop_
_entity.id
_entity.type
_entity.pdbx_description
1 polymer ?
#
loop_
_entity_poly.entity_id
_entity_poly.type
_entity_poly.pdbx_seq_one_letter_code
_entity_poly.pdbx_strand_id
1 'polypeptide(L)'
;MISPEVEREFSGKFDWLKVENLTNRLLVAALQMIVDSGEAEAIALASEKNCLLISDDKQARSAAKRLGVAVIGTVGVLIRAKQNGIITEIKLILDALDANEFRLSRALREEALKIAGE
;
A
#
# COMPACT_ATOMS: atom_id res chain seq x y z
N MET A 1 6.24 5.93 6.63
CA MET A 1 7.62 5.42 6.74
C MET A 1 7.81 4.32 5.73
N ILE A 2 9.03 4.13 5.26
CA ILE A 2 9.39 3.12 4.25
C ILE A 2 10.65 2.38 4.67
N SER A 3 10.89 1.22 4.06
CA SER A 3 12.13 0.46 4.21
C SER A 3 13.26 1.02 3.32
N PRO A 4 14.52 0.66 3.58
CA PRO A 4 15.64 1.07 2.74
C PRO A 4 15.58 0.54 1.32
N GLU A 5 15.03 -0.67 1.08
CA GLU A 5 14.85 -1.18 -0.29
C GLU A 5 13.84 -0.35 -1.07
N VAL A 6 12.71 0.00 -0.45
CA VAL A 6 11.73 0.89 -1.09
C VAL A 6 12.36 2.24 -1.42
N GLU A 7 13.16 2.83 -0.51
CA GLU A 7 13.88 4.08 -0.83
C GLU A 7 14.80 3.94 -2.05
N ARG A 8 15.50 2.80 -2.21
CA ARG A 8 16.40 2.58 -3.35
C ARG A 8 15.66 2.50 -4.68
N GLU A 9 14.45 1.95 -4.70
CA GLU A 9 13.63 1.85 -5.92
C GLU A 9 13.14 3.22 -6.40
N PHE A 10 12.87 4.15 -5.48
CA PHE A 10 12.41 5.49 -5.82
C PHE A 10 13.58 6.47 -5.95
N SER A 11 13.80 6.99 -7.16
CA SER A 11 14.80 8.04 -7.42
C SER A 11 14.33 9.40 -6.88
N GLY A 12 14.40 9.59 -5.57
CA GLY A 12 14.06 10.87 -4.93
C GLY A 12 14.09 10.82 -3.40
N LYS A 13 14.55 11.91 -2.77
CA LYS A 13 14.34 12.15 -1.34
C LYS A 13 13.06 12.94 -1.16
N PHE A 14 12.16 12.41 -0.33
CA PHE A 14 10.89 13.05 -0.02
C PHE A 14 10.86 13.41 1.47
N ASP A 15 10.73 14.70 1.79
CA ASP A 15 10.80 15.18 3.18
C ASP A 15 9.71 14.59 4.09
N TRP A 16 8.57 14.18 3.50
CA TRP A 16 7.46 13.57 4.21
C TRP A 16 7.62 12.05 4.42
N LEU A 17 8.60 11.42 3.78
CA LEU A 17 8.89 9.99 3.93
C LEU A 17 10.09 9.78 4.85
N LYS A 18 9.82 9.14 6.00
CA LYS A 18 10.87 8.66 6.90
C LYS A 18 11.30 7.25 6.51
N VAL A 19 12.60 7.06 6.30
CA VAL A 19 13.21 5.75 6.07
C VAL A 19 13.56 5.12 7.42
N GLU A 20 13.20 3.86 7.59
CA GLU A 20 13.36 3.13 8.84
C GLU A 20 14.03 1.79 8.60
N ASN A 21 15.06 1.51 9.39
CA ASN A 21 15.77 0.24 9.32
C ASN A 21 14.98 -0.87 9.99
N LEU A 22 15.17 -2.07 9.45
CA LEU A 22 14.50 -3.30 9.86
C LEU A 22 15.50 -4.31 10.40
N THR A 23 15.09 -5.03 11.45
CA THR A 23 15.98 -5.90 12.23
C THR A 23 15.83 -7.38 11.87
N ASN A 24 14.63 -7.79 11.46
CA ASN A 24 14.23 -9.16 11.22
C ASN A 24 14.56 -9.57 9.78
N ARG A 25 15.84 -9.74 9.51
CA ARG A 25 16.35 -10.15 8.19
C ARG A 25 15.91 -11.56 7.78
N LEU A 26 15.60 -12.44 8.74
CA LEU A 26 15.06 -13.77 8.46
C LEU A 26 13.65 -13.69 7.86
N LEU A 27 12.79 -12.83 8.39
CA LEU A 27 11.45 -12.63 7.83
C LEU A 27 11.51 -12.05 6.41
N VAL A 28 12.42 -11.08 6.16
CA VAL A 28 12.64 -10.55 4.81
C VAL A 28 13.04 -11.67 3.85
N ALA A 29 14.02 -12.49 4.21
CA ALA A 29 14.49 -13.56 3.34
C ALA A 29 13.38 -14.59 3.03
N ALA A 30 12.54 -14.92 4.01
CA ALA A 30 11.39 -15.80 3.81
C ALA A 30 10.32 -15.17 2.87
N LEU A 31 10.05 -13.87 3.03
CA LEU A 31 9.09 -13.14 2.20
C LEU A 31 9.57 -12.97 0.75
N GLN A 32 10.87 -12.79 0.54
CA GLN A 32 11.50 -12.68 -0.79
C GLN A 32 11.31 -13.94 -1.65
N MET A 33 10.93 -15.07 -1.06
CA MET A 33 10.55 -16.28 -1.81
C MET A 33 9.15 -16.17 -2.44
N ILE A 34 8.37 -15.13 -2.10
CA ILE A 34 6.95 -14.97 -2.42
C ILE A 34 6.67 -13.65 -3.13
N VAL A 35 7.35 -12.57 -2.70
CA VAL A 35 7.21 -11.21 -3.23
C VAL A 35 8.58 -10.62 -3.55
N ASP A 36 8.62 -9.48 -4.22
CA ASP A 36 9.87 -8.77 -4.50
C ASP A 36 10.54 -8.23 -3.21
N SER A 37 11.76 -7.71 -3.36
CA SER A 37 12.57 -7.24 -2.24
C SER A 37 11.95 -6.02 -1.53
N GLY A 38 11.39 -5.08 -2.28
CA GLY A 38 10.73 -3.88 -1.74
C GLY A 38 9.52 -4.25 -0.88
N GLU A 39 8.62 -5.07 -1.41
CA GLU A 39 7.42 -5.56 -0.72
C GLU A 39 7.78 -6.45 0.48
N ALA A 40 8.78 -7.32 0.35
CA ALA A 40 9.26 -8.15 1.46
C ALA A 40 9.74 -7.28 2.65
N GLU A 41 10.55 -6.25 2.37
CA GLU A 41 11.01 -5.33 3.41
C GLU A 41 9.85 -4.50 3.98
N ALA A 42 8.90 -4.04 3.16
CA ALA A 42 7.74 -3.27 3.61
C ALA A 42 6.83 -4.08 4.54
N ILE A 43 6.54 -5.34 4.20
CA ILE A 43 5.74 -6.25 5.05
C ILE A 43 6.48 -6.54 6.36
N ALA A 44 7.78 -6.85 6.29
CA ALA A 44 8.58 -7.13 7.47
C ALA A 44 8.64 -5.92 8.41
N LEU A 45 8.87 -4.72 7.87
CA LEU A 45 8.87 -3.48 8.65
C LEU A 45 7.49 -3.21 9.28
N ALA A 46 6.40 -3.40 8.54
CA ALA A 46 5.06 -3.24 9.05
C ALA A 46 4.74 -4.22 10.19
N SER A 47 5.22 -5.46 10.09
CA SER A 47 5.12 -6.46 11.15
C SER A 47 5.92 -6.04 12.39
N GLU A 48 7.18 -5.62 12.24
CA GLU A 48 8.03 -5.20 13.36
C GLU A 48 7.49 -3.99 14.10
N LYS A 49 6.92 -3.02 13.37
CA LYS A 49 6.39 -1.77 13.95
C LYS A 49 4.92 -1.85 14.32
N ASN A 50 4.27 -2.99 14.07
CA ASN A 50 2.84 -3.19 14.26
C ASN A 50 2.01 -2.05 13.64
N CYS A 51 2.28 -1.75 12.37
CA CYS A 51 1.62 -0.65 11.65
C CYS A 51 0.89 -1.13 10.40
N LEU A 52 0.05 -0.25 9.86
CA LEU A 52 -0.68 -0.49 8.63
C LEU A 52 0.27 -0.50 7.43
N LEU A 53 0.30 -1.60 6.68
CA LEU A 53 0.97 -1.68 5.39
C LEU A 53 0.11 -1.02 4.32
N ILE A 54 0.72 -0.23 3.44
CA ILE A 54 0.10 0.24 2.20
C ILE A 54 0.75 -0.54 1.06
N SER A 55 -0.04 -1.29 0.29
CA SER A 55 0.47 -2.02 -0.90
C SER A 55 -0.64 -2.21 -1.95
N ASP A 56 -0.30 -1.93 -3.20
CA ASP A 56 -1.14 -2.14 -4.38
C ASP A 56 -0.92 -3.52 -5.02
N ASP A 57 0.12 -4.26 -4.63
CA ASP A 57 0.36 -5.63 -5.07
C ASP A 57 -0.55 -6.66 -4.38
N LYS A 58 -1.10 -7.59 -5.18
CA LYS A 58 -2.05 -8.60 -4.68
C LYS A 58 -1.36 -9.69 -3.85
N GLN A 59 -0.15 -10.09 -4.24
CA GLN A 59 0.61 -11.13 -3.54
C GLN A 59 1.13 -10.60 -2.21
N ALA A 60 1.67 -9.39 -2.17
CA ALA A 60 2.09 -8.69 -0.95
C ALA A 60 0.95 -8.54 0.05
N ARG A 61 -0.23 -8.07 -0.40
CA ARG A 61 -1.44 -8.04 0.46
C ARG A 61 -1.82 -9.42 0.99
N SER A 62 -1.66 -10.47 0.20
CA SER A 62 -1.96 -11.84 0.64
C SER A 62 -0.97 -12.33 1.69
N ALA A 63 0.33 -12.11 1.48
CA ALA A 63 1.39 -12.49 2.39
C ALA A 63 1.28 -11.73 3.73
N ALA A 64 1.08 -10.42 3.67
CA ALA A 64 0.85 -9.57 4.85
C ALA A 64 -0.33 -10.09 5.71
N LYS A 65 -1.47 -10.40 5.08
CA LYS A 65 -2.64 -10.93 5.79
C LYS A 65 -2.37 -12.26 6.48
N ARG A 66 -1.59 -13.16 5.85
CA ARG A 66 -1.19 -14.45 6.47
C ARG A 66 -0.31 -14.25 7.71
N LEU A 67 0.45 -13.17 7.75
CA LEU A 67 1.27 -12.77 8.90
C LEU A 67 0.51 -11.93 9.94
N GLY A 68 -0.79 -11.68 9.75
CA GLY A 68 -1.59 -10.84 10.64
C GLY A 68 -1.29 -9.33 10.53
N VAL A 69 -0.56 -8.91 9.50
CA VAL A 69 -0.27 -7.50 9.23
C VAL A 69 -1.51 -6.85 8.61
N ALA A 70 -2.00 -5.78 9.24
CA ALA A 70 -3.07 -4.97 8.67
C ALA A 70 -2.59 -4.33 7.36
N VAL A 71 -3.42 -4.37 6.31
CA VAL A 71 -3.04 -3.85 4.99
C VAL A 71 -4.17 -3.03 4.36
N ILE A 72 -3.81 -1.95 3.69
CA ILE A 72 -4.68 -1.12 2.87
C ILE A 72 -4.08 -0.98 1.47
N GLY A 73 -4.93 -0.94 0.44
CA GLY A 73 -4.51 -0.64 -0.93
C GLY A 73 -4.86 0.80 -1.32
N THR A 74 -4.44 1.22 -2.51
CA THR A 74 -4.62 2.58 -3.07
C THR A 74 -6.06 3.10 -2.92
N VAL A 75 -7.05 2.30 -3.32
CA VAL A 75 -8.47 2.69 -3.23
C VAL A 75 -8.90 2.95 -1.78
N GLY A 76 -8.42 2.15 -0.82
CA GLY A 76 -8.71 2.38 0.60
C GLY A 76 -8.08 3.67 1.12
N VAL A 77 -6.89 4.03 0.62
CA VAL A 77 -6.25 5.32 0.95
C VAL A 77 -7.08 6.48 0.40
N LEU A 78 -7.58 6.39 -0.83
CA LEU A 78 -8.43 7.40 -1.45
C LEU A 78 -9.76 7.59 -0.70
N ILE A 79 -10.40 6.49 -0.30
CA ILE A 79 -11.62 6.53 0.52
C ILE A 79 -11.36 7.28 1.83
N ARG A 80 -10.25 6.98 2.52
CA ARG A 80 -9.88 7.70 3.75
C ARG A 80 -9.62 9.17 3.48
N ALA A 81 -8.93 9.51 2.39
CA ALA A 81 -8.67 10.90 2.04
C ALA A 81 -9.99 11.69 1.84
N LYS A 82 -10.98 11.09 1.16
CA LYS A 82 -12.31 11.68 0.99
C LYS A 82 -13.03 11.85 2.33
N GLN A 83 -13.05 10.81 3.17
CA GLN A 83 -13.68 10.85 4.49
C GLN A 83 -13.06 11.91 5.42
N ASN A 84 -11.78 12.21 5.25
CA ASN A 84 -11.08 13.25 6.00
C ASN A 84 -11.13 14.64 5.32
N GLY A 85 -11.87 14.80 4.22
CA GLY A 85 -12.00 16.07 3.51
C GLY A 85 -10.73 16.54 2.77
N ILE A 86 -9.75 15.65 2.58
CA ILE A 86 -8.50 15.95 1.87
C ILE A 86 -8.75 16.05 0.36
N ILE A 87 -9.63 15.19 -0.16
CA ILE A 87 -10.09 15.23 -1.55
C ILE A 87 -11.61 15.42 -1.58
N THR A 88 -12.09 16.18 -2.57
CA THR A 88 -13.51 16.49 -2.70
C THR A 88 -14.28 15.39 -3.40
N GLU A 89 -13.70 14.69 -4.38
CA GLU A 89 -14.38 13.65 -5.17
C GLU A 89 -13.44 12.48 -5.43
N ILE A 90 -13.86 11.26 -5.07
CA ILE A 90 -13.06 10.06 -5.33
C ILE A 90 -13.20 9.60 -6.79
N LYS A 91 -14.37 9.80 -7.39
CA LYS A 91 -14.70 9.34 -8.75
C LYS A 91 -13.69 9.82 -9.80
N LEU A 92 -13.33 11.10 -9.77
CA LEU A 92 -12.37 11.70 -10.72
C LEU A 92 -10.99 11.03 -10.65
N ILE A 93 -10.56 10.63 -9.45
CA ILE A 93 -9.28 9.97 -9.24
C ILE A 93 -9.36 8.51 -9.70
N LEU A 94 -10.47 7.82 -9.43
CA LEU A 94 -10.70 6.46 -9.92
C LEU A 94 -10.74 6.41 -11.46
N ASP A 95 -11.36 7.41 -12.10
CA ASP A 95 -11.34 7.57 -13.56
C ASP A 95 -9.93 7.76 -14.10
N ALA A 96 -9.12 8.60 -13.44
CA ALA A 96 -7.73 8.81 -13.83
C ALA A 96 -6.89 7.52 -13.67
N LEU A 97 -7.11 6.74 -12.61
CA LEU A 97 -6.44 5.46 -12.41
C LEU A 97 -6.82 4.45 -13.51
N ASP A 98 -8.11 4.30 -13.80
CA ASP A 98 -8.60 3.39 -14.84
C ASP A 98 -8.03 3.74 -16.22
N ALA A 99 -7.81 5.03 -16.50
CA ALA A 99 -7.19 5.50 -17.74
C ALA A 99 -5.67 5.22 -17.85
N ASN A 100 -4.98 4.99 -16.72
CA ASN A 100 -3.52 4.79 -16.65
C ASN A 100 -3.15 3.33 -16.33
N GLU A 101 -3.89 2.37 -16.87
CA GLU A 101 -3.65 0.93 -16.74
C GLU A 101 -3.70 0.38 -15.29
N PHE A 102 -4.21 1.16 -14.33
CA PHE A 102 -4.43 0.66 -12.98
C PHE A 102 -5.58 -0.35 -12.98
N ARG A 103 -5.31 -1.58 -12.52
CA ARG A 103 -6.30 -2.65 -12.52
C ARG A 103 -7.28 -2.52 -11.37
N LEU A 104 -8.40 -1.85 -11.62
CA LEU A 104 -9.52 -1.77 -10.71
C LEU A 104 -10.67 -2.65 -11.19
N SER A 105 -11.17 -3.54 -10.34
CA SER A 105 -12.39 -4.28 -10.68
C SER A 105 -13.60 -3.35 -10.57
N ARG A 106 -14.57 -3.54 -11.47
CA ARG A 106 -15.85 -2.81 -11.42
C ARG A 106 -16.51 -2.88 -10.04
N ALA A 107 -16.51 -4.06 -9.41
CA ALA A 107 -17.08 -4.25 -8.08
C ALA A 107 -16.34 -3.44 -7.00
N LEU A 108 -15.00 -3.38 -7.05
CA LEU A 108 -14.22 -2.57 -6.09
C LEU A 108 -14.45 -1.08 -6.31
N ARG A 109 -14.61 -0.66 -7.57
CA ARG A 109 -14.94 0.72 -7.93
C ARG A 109 -16.31 1.13 -7.39
N GLU A 110 -17.33 0.34 -7.65
CA GLU A 110 -18.70 0.60 -7.19
C GLU A 110 -18.78 0.65 -5.66
N GLU A 111 -18.10 -0.26 -4.97
CA GLU A 111 -18.03 -0.25 -3.51
C GLU A 111 -17.29 0.99 -2.98
N ALA A 112 -16.22 1.42 -3.64
CA ALA A 112 -15.49 2.63 -3.25
C ALA A 112 -16.34 3.90 -3.35
N LEU A 113 -17.09 4.04 -4.45
CA LEU A 113 -18.02 5.16 -4.66
C LEU A 113 -19.12 5.17 -3.59
N LYS A 114 -19.72 4.00 -3.33
CA LYS A 114 -20.74 3.84 -2.29
C LYS A 114 -20.23 4.23 -0.90
N ILE A 115 -19.02 3.80 -0.51
CA ILE A 115 -18.42 4.17 0.79
C ILE A 115 -18.11 5.68 0.85
N ALA A 116 -17.75 6.28 -0.29
CA ALA A 116 -17.46 7.71 -0.41
C ALA A 116 -18.72 8.60 -0.49
N GLY A 117 -19.90 8.01 -0.66
CA GLY A 117 -21.17 8.75 -0.86
C GLY A 117 -21.31 9.34 -2.26
N GLU A 118 -20.71 8.71 -3.27
CA GLU A 118 -20.72 9.11 -4.69
C GLU A 118 -21.36 8.04 -5.59
#